data_AF-A0A3D0PVY4-F1
#
_entry.id   AF-A0A3D0PVY4-F1
#
_cell.length_a   1.000
_cell.length_b   1.000
_cell.length_c   1.000
_cell.angle_alpha   90.00
_cell.angle_beta   90.00
_cell.angle_gamma   90.00
#
_symmetry.space_group_name_H-M   'P 1'
#
loop_
_entity.id
_entity.type
_entity.pdbx_description
1 polymer ?
#
loop_
_entity_poly.entity_id
_entity_poly.type
_entity_poly.pdbx_seq_one_letter_code
_entity_poly.pdbx_strand_id
1 'polypeptide(L)'
;AAFGGGRRDEEKSRAKERIFSFRNEAQAWDPKNQRPEMWKLYNTEINQGESMRVFPISNWTETDIWEYIKRENIPIVSLYFAKERPVVHRGNNLIMVDDDRMRLNPGEVPEMKKVRFRTLGCYPLTGAIESEADTLDKIIAETLSSVESERTSRVIDNDGGEASMEKRKREGYF
;
A
#
# COMPACT_ATOMS: atom_id res chain seq x y z
N ALA A 1 -16.69 -7.09 12.23
CA ALA A 1 -16.14 -6.49 11.00
C ALA A 1 -14.74 -5.98 11.29
N ALA A 2 -13.84 -5.96 10.31
CA ALA A 2 -12.51 -5.37 10.47
C ALA A 2 -12.31 -4.23 9.46
N PHE A 3 -11.78 -3.10 9.92
CA PHE A 3 -11.45 -1.97 9.06
C PHE A 3 -10.07 -2.16 8.43
N GLY A 4 -9.99 -2.00 7.12
CA GLY A 4 -8.75 -2.01 6.35
C GLY A 4 -8.47 -0.65 5.73
N GLY A 5 -7.19 -0.32 5.59
CA GLY A 5 -6.73 0.92 4.98
C GLY A 5 -6.54 0.86 3.45
N GLY A 6 -6.98 -0.22 2.79
CA GLY A 6 -6.81 -0.37 1.34
C GLY A 6 -7.60 0.68 0.56
N ARG A 7 -6.94 1.26 -0.46
CA ARG A 7 -7.54 2.23 -1.38
C ARG A 7 -7.49 1.75 -2.83
N ARG A 8 -8.39 2.25 -3.66
CA ARG A 8 -8.46 1.87 -5.08
C ARG A 8 -7.32 2.44 -5.91
N ASP A 9 -6.72 3.54 -5.46
CA ASP A 9 -5.63 4.22 -6.15
C ASP A 9 -4.26 3.59 -5.88
N GLU A 10 -4.11 2.76 -4.84
CA GLU A 10 -2.80 2.23 -4.43
C GLU A 10 -2.15 1.34 -5.49
N GLU A 11 -2.98 0.54 -6.19
CA GLU A 11 -2.56 -0.44 -7.19
C GLU A 11 -3.71 -0.76 -8.14
N LYS A 12 -3.40 -1.02 -9.43
CA LYS A 12 -4.39 -1.33 -10.47
C LYS A 12 -5.34 -2.49 -10.11
N SER A 13 -4.86 -3.47 -9.36
CA SER A 13 -5.65 -4.58 -8.87
C SER A 13 -6.80 -4.08 -7.96
N ARG A 14 -6.54 -3.12 -7.08
CA ARG A 14 -7.56 -2.62 -6.15
C ARG A 14 -8.67 -1.79 -6.79
N ALA A 15 -8.56 -1.40 -8.06
CA ALA A 15 -9.57 -0.58 -8.75
C ALA A 15 -11.00 -1.19 -8.73
N LYS A 16 -11.12 -2.53 -8.67
CA LYS A 16 -12.41 -3.25 -8.60
C LYS A 16 -12.80 -3.65 -7.18
N GLU A 17 -12.12 -3.14 -6.15
CA GLU A 17 -12.47 -3.41 -4.75
C GLU A 17 -13.74 -2.68 -4.31
N ARG A 18 -14.51 -3.37 -3.47
CA ARG A 18 -15.72 -2.86 -2.83
C ARG A 18 -15.38 -2.25 -1.48
N ILE A 19 -16.23 -1.36 -0.98
CA ILE A 19 -16.09 -0.84 0.39
C ILE A 19 -16.31 -1.98 1.40
N PHE A 20 -17.26 -2.87 1.12
CA PHE A 20 -17.56 -4.05 1.93
C PHE A 20 -17.12 -5.32 1.19
N SER A 21 -16.22 -6.07 1.81
CA SER A 21 -15.74 -7.36 1.33
C SER A 21 -16.15 -8.48 2.29
N PHE A 22 -17.11 -9.30 1.85
CA PHE A 22 -17.68 -10.38 2.66
C PHE A 22 -16.78 -11.62 2.65
N ARG A 23 -16.70 -12.29 3.81
CA ARG A 23 -15.92 -13.50 4.05
C ARG A 23 -16.82 -14.57 4.67
N ASN A 24 -16.72 -15.79 4.15
CA ASN A 24 -17.45 -16.92 4.70
C ASN A 24 -16.82 -17.40 6.04
N GLU A 25 -17.39 -18.44 6.65
CA GLU A 25 -16.90 -19.00 7.91
C GLU A 25 -15.43 -19.44 7.85
N ALA A 26 -14.99 -19.93 6.69
CA ALA A 26 -13.60 -20.30 6.43
C ALA A 26 -12.68 -19.10 6.10
N GLN A 27 -13.16 -17.86 6.30
CA GLN A 27 -12.49 -16.60 5.93
C GLN A 27 -12.19 -16.43 4.43
N ALA A 28 -12.74 -17.30 3.58
CA ALA A 28 -12.54 -17.24 2.14
C ALA A 28 -13.45 -16.19 1.48
N TRP A 29 -12.98 -15.65 0.37
CA TRP A 29 -13.72 -14.70 -0.46
C TRP A 29 -14.48 -15.42 -1.58
N ASP A 30 -15.79 -15.17 -1.67
CA ASP A 30 -16.65 -15.68 -2.75
C ASP A 30 -17.20 -14.51 -3.57
N PRO A 31 -16.94 -14.45 -4.90
CA PRO A 31 -17.48 -13.42 -5.77
C PRO A 31 -19.01 -13.33 -5.76
N LYS A 32 -19.72 -14.46 -5.61
CA LYS A 32 -21.19 -14.51 -5.63
C LYS A 32 -21.83 -13.91 -4.39
N ASN A 33 -21.11 -13.93 -3.27
CA ASN A 33 -21.58 -13.37 -2.00
C ASN A 33 -21.30 -11.86 -1.88
N GLN A 34 -20.65 -11.25 -2.88
CA GLN A 34 -20.40 -9.81 -2.88
C GLN A 34 -21.64 -9.05 -3.36
N ARG A 35 -22.00 -8.00 -2.63
CA ARG A 35 -23.24 -7.26 -2.85
C ARG A 35 -23.01 -5.99 -3.65
N PRO A 36 -23.97 -5.57 -4.50
CA PRO A 36 -23.91 -4.27 -5.14
C PRO A 36 -23.97 -3.14 -4.10
N GLU A 37 -23.15 -2.11 -4.31
CA GLU A 37 -23.06 -0.93 -3.44
C GLU A 37 -23.64 0.26 -4.20
N MET A 38 -24.96 0.45 -4.11
CA MET A 38 -25.66 1.50 -4.86
C MET A 38 -25.69 2.79 -4.02
N TRP A 39 -25.22 3.90 -4.59
CA TRP A 39 -25.08 5.19 -3.89
C TRP A 39 -24.22 5.09 -2.62
N LYS A 40 -24.81 5.39 -1.46
CA LYS A 40 -24.22 5.24 -0.12
C LYS A 40 -25.06 4.28 0.74
N LEU A 41 -25.80 3.39 0.08
CA LEU A 41 -26.61 2.36 0.72
C LEU A 41 -25.83 1.05 0.69
N TYR A 42 -25.58 0.50 1.87
CA TYR A 42 -24.78 -0.70 2.05
C TYR A 42 -25.60 -1.76 2.75
N ASN A 43 -25.70 -2.95 2.16
CA ASN A 43 -26.29 -4.10 2.83
C ASN A 43 -25.21 -4.81 3.66
N THR A 44 -25.23 -4.63 4.98
CA THR A 44 -24.23 -5.16 5.92
C THR A 44 -24.69 -6.41 6.68
N GLU A 45 -25.80 -7.05 6.29
CA GLU A 45 -26.27 -8.27 6.95
C GLU A 45 -25.25 -9.41 6.77
N ILE A 46 -24.97 -10.17 7.82
CA ILE A 46 -24.07 -11.34 7.77
C ILE A 46 -24.71 -12.51 8.51
N ASN A 47 -24.44 -13.72 8.06
CA ASN A 47 -24.84 -14.92 8.79
C ASN A 47 -23.92 -15.17 10.00
N GLN A 48 -24.34 -16.03 10.92
CA GLN A 48 -23.47 -16.47 12.01
C GLN A 48 -22.21 -17.13 11.44
N GLY A 49 -21.04 -16.79 11.98
CA GLY A 49 -19.74 -17.30 11.50
C GLY A 49 -19.15 -16.53 10.31
N GLU A 50 -19.95 -15.77 9.55
CA GLU A 50 -19.44 -14.89 8.50
C GLU A 50 -18.79 -13.63 9.08
N SER A 51 -17.92 -13.02 8.29
CA SER A 51 -17.32 -11.73 8.65
C SER A 51 -17.19 -10.82 7.44
N MET A 52 -16.85 -9.56 7.68
CA MET A 52 -16.58 -8.60 6.60
C MET A 52 -15.33 -7.78 6.87
N ARG A 53 -14.66 -7.39 5.80
CA ARG A 53 -13.64 -6.33 5.76
C ARG A 53 -14.28 -5.06 5.19
N VAL A 54 -14.01 -3.93 5.83
CA VAL A 54 -14.57 -2.63 5.45
C VAL A 54 -13.42 -1.68 5.13
N PHE A 55 -13.51 -0.97 4.01
CA PHE A 55 -12.48 -0.04 3.52
C PHE A 55 -13.04 1.39 3.45
N PRO A 56 -13.09 2.14 4.58
CA PRO A 56 -13.77 3.44 4.64
C PRO A 56 -13.14 4.48 3.71
N ILE A 57 -11.83 4.38 3.51
CA ILE A 57 -11.04 5.29 2.69
C ILE A 57 -10.88 4.80 1.25
N SER A 58 -11.63 3.79 0.81
CA SER A 58 -11.44 3.16 -0.51
C SER A 58 -11.44 4.14 -1.70
N ASN A 59 -12.16 5.27 -1.57
CA ASN A 59 -12.28 6.32 -2.58
C ASN A 59 -11.29 7.49 -2.40
N TRP A 60 -10.45 7.46 -1.37
CA TRP A 60 -9.45 8.50 -1.13
C TRP A 60 -8.24 8.25 -2.01
N THR A 61 -7.62 9.33 -2.46
CA THR A 61 -6.34 9.33 -3.16
C THR A 61 -5.19 9.49 -2.17
N GLU A 62 -3.95 9.23 -2.61
CA GLU A 62 -2.76 9.49 -1.80
C GLU A 62 -2.68 10.97 -1.37
N THR A 63 -3.06 11.90 -2.26
CA THR A 63 -3.13 13.32 -1.95
C THR A 63 -4.11 13.61 -0.82
N ASP A 64 -5.33 13.04 -0.87
CA ASP A 64 -6.33 13.22 0.18
C ASP A 64 -5.81 12.75 1.55
N ILE A 65 -5.05 11.65 1.57
CA ILE A 65 -4.43 11.12 2.79
C ILE A 65 -3.40 12.11 3.34
N TRP A 66 -2.48 12.62 2.52
CA TRP A 66 -1.46 13.56 2.97
C TRP A 66 -2.04 14.90 3.42
N GLU A 67 -3.02 15.44 2.69
CA GLU A 67 -3.72 16.66 3.08
C GLU A 67 -4.47 16.50 4.40
N TYR A 68 -5.11 15.35 4.62
CA TYR A 68 -5.79 15.06 5.87
C TYR A 68 -4.83 14.90 7.05
N ILE A 69 -3.71 14.20 6.85
CA ILE A 69 -2.64 14.11 7.86
C ILE A 69 -2.15 15.50 8.26
N LYS A 70 -1.94 16.40 7.28
CA LYS A 70 -1.52 17.77 7.53
C LYS A 70 -2.58 18.56 8.29
N ARG A 71 -3.83 18.50 7.85
CA ARG A 71 -4.96 19.23 8.43
C ARG A 71 -5.21 18.82 9.88
N GLU A 72 -5.22 17.52 10.15
CA GLU A 72 -5.53 16.96 11.47
C GLU A 72 -4.27 16.78 12.35
N ASN A 73 -3.10 17.20 11.85
CA ASN A 73 -1.79 17.11 12.52
C ASN A 73 -1.50 15.69 13.06
N ILE A 74 -1.70 14.69 12.21
CA ILE A 74 -1.52 13.28 12.57
C ILE A 74 -0.02 12.95 12.57
N PRO A 75 0.53 12.34 13.64
CA PRO A 75 1.93 11.95 13.66
C PRO A 75 2.21 10.82 12.65
N ILE A 76 3.29 10.96 11.89
CA ILE A 76 3.74 9.97 10.90
C ILE A 76 5.17 9.50 11.16
N VAL A 77 5.49 8.31 10.67
CA VAL A 77 6.81 7.69 10.81
C VAL A 77 7.84 8.44 9.97
N SER A 78 9.07 8.58 10.48
CA SER A 78 10.12 9.34 9.81
C SER A 78 10.59 8.79 8.46
N LEU A 79 10.22 7.55 8.12
CA LEU A 79 10.54 6.90 6.85
C LEU A 79 9.79 7.53 5.67
N TYR A 80 8.65 8.18 5.93
CA TYR A 80 7.93 8.91 4.89
C TYR A 80 8.62 10.20 4.45
N PHE A 81 9.53 10.75 5.27
CA PHE A 81 10.33 11.93 4.93
C PHE A 81 11.65 11.53 4.29
N ALA A 82 12.05 12.30 3.28
CA ALA A 82 13.33 12.17 2.62
C ALA A 82 14.49 12.40 3.59
N LYS A 83 15.41 11.44 3.66
CA LYS A 83 16.67 11.54 4.39
C LYS A 83 17.76 10.78 3.66
N GLU A 84 19.00 11.20 3.87
CA GLU A 84 20.19 10.44 3.48
C GLU A 84 20.19 9.08 4.17
N ARG A 85 20.12 8.01 3.38
CA ARG A 85 20.12 6.62 3.86
C ARG A 85 21.01 5.76 2.96
N PRO A 86 21.72 4.77 3.53
CA PRO A 86 22.45 3.81 2.73
C PRO A 86 21.47 2.89 2.01
N VAL A 87 21.61 2.77 0.70
CA VAL A 87 20.77 1.95 -0.16
C VAL A 87 21.61 1.10 -1.11
N VAL A 88 21.05 -0.01 -1.58
CA VAL A 88 21.61 -0.80 -2.68
C VAL A 88 20.57 -0.99 -3.77
N HIS A 89 21.04 -1.04 -5.01
CA HIS A 89 20.19 -1.20 -6.18
C HIS A 89 19.96 -2.69 -6.46
N ARG A 90 18.70 -3.14 -6.39
CA ARG A 90 18.30 -4.52 -6.76
C ARG A 90 17.19 -4.50 -7.79
N GLY A 91 17.52 -4.85 -9.03
CA GLY A 91 16.59 -4.71 -10.15
C GLY A 91 16.27 -3.23 -10.36
N ASN A 92 14.99 -2.84 -10.23
CA ASN A 92 14.54 -1.45 -10.31
C ASN A 92 14.27 -0.81 -8.93
N ASN A 93 14.61 -1.49 -7.83
CA ASN A 93 14.30 -1.03 -6.48
C ASN A 93 15.56 -0.57 -5.76
N LEU A 94 15.43 0.54 -5.03
CA LEU A 94 16.40 0.95 -4.01
C LEU A 94 16.01 0.30 -2.69
N ILE A 95 16.86 -0.57 -2.16
CA ILE A 95 16.61 -1.23 -0.87
C ILE A 95 17.50 -0.59 0.17
N MET A 96 16.91 -0.05 1.23
CA MET A 96 17.64 0.51 2.36
C MET A 96 18.41 -0.59 3.09
N VAL A 97 19.66 -0.31 3.43
CA VAL A 97 20.49 -1.17 4.26
C VAL A 97 20.37 -0.63 5.69
N ASP A 98 19.63 -1.32 6.55
CA ASP A 98 19.34 -0.83 7.91
C ASP A 98 20.13 -1.64 8.96
N ASP A 99 20.26 -2.95 8.77
CA ASP A 99 21.00 -3.82 9.67
C ASP A 99 21.56 -5.08 8.99
N ASP A 100 22.24 -5.90 9.80
CA ASP A 100 22.96 -7.10 9.37
C ASP A 100 22.04 -8.23 8.84
N ARG A 101 20.71 -8.11 8.96
CA ARG A 101 19.78 -9.11 8.41
C ARG A 101 19.78 -9.09 6.89
N MET A 102 20.10 -7.94 6.29
CA MET A 102 20.20 -7.82 4.85
C MET A 102 21.60 -8.20 4.38
N ARG A 103 21.71 -9.43 3.84
CA ARG A 103 22.93 -9.87 3.18
C ARG A 103 23.08 -9.20 1.82
N LEU A 104 24.23 -8.60 1.59
CA LEU A 104 24.62 -8.02 0.31
C LEU A 104 25.00 -9.12 -0.69
N ASN A 105 24.63 -8.96 -1.95
CA ASN A 105 25.11 -9.82 -3.03
C ASN A 105 26.59 -9.51 -3.34
N PRO A 106 27.34 -10.43 -3.96
CA PRO A 106 28.72 -10.17 -4.36
C PRO A 106 28.82 -8.90 -5.22
N GLY A 107 29.60 -7.92 -4.76
CA GLY A 107 29.80 -6.65 -5.45
C GLY A 107 28.78 -5.55 -5.13
N GLU A 108 27.76 -5.80 -4.32
CA GLU A 108 26.88 -4.73 -3.81
C GLU A 108 27.63 -3.88 -2.78
N VAL A 109 27.71 -2.58 -3.04
CA VAL A 109 28.25 -1.58 -2.10
C VAL A 109 27.13 -0.59 -1.79
N PRO A 110 26.77 -0.39 -0.51
CA PRO A 110 25.77 0.61 -0.14
C PRO A 110 26.21 2.02 -0.56
N GLU A 111 25.31 2.72 -1.24
CA GLU A 111 25.46 4.14 -1.60
C GLU A 111 24.56 5.00 -0.72
N MET A 112 25.05 6.17 -0.32
CA MET A 112 24.21 7.15 0.39
C MET A 112 23.35 7.89 -0.61
N LYS A 113 22.03 7.81 -0.43
CA LYS A 113 21.07 8.54 -1.24
C LYS A 113 20.00 9.18 -0.37
N LYS A 114 19.54 10.36 -0.78
CA LYS A 114 18.37 11.00 -0.20
C LYS A 114 17.12 10.31 -0.70
N VAL A 115 16.51 9.49 0.15
CA VAL A 115 15.36 8.65 -0.21
C VAL A 115 14.24 8.76 0.79
N ARG A 116 13.01 8.43 0.38
CA ARG A 116 11.84 8.24 1.25
C ARG A 116 11.08 6.98 0.85
N PHE A 117 10.08 6.62 1.66
CA PHE A 117 9.21 5.49 1.38
C PHE A 117 7.77 5.95 1.19
N ARG A 118 7.13 5.57 0.08
CA ARG A 118 5.69 5.82 -0.16
C ARG A 118 4.81 4.76 0.46
N THR A 119 5.30 3.52 0.55
CA THR A 119 4.61 2.41 1.19
C THR A 119 5.56 1.72 2.16
N LEU A 120 5.03 1.16 3.24
CA LEU A 120 5.82 0.48 4.26
C LEU A 120 5.26 -0.92 4.50
N GLY A 121 6.14 -1.92 4.53
CA GLY A 121 5.83 -3.22 5.12
C GLY A 121 7.10 -3.88 5.62
N CYS A 122 7.25 -5.17 5.38
CA CYS A 122 8.39 -5.91 5.93
C CYS A 122 9.71 -5.47 5.30
N TYR A 123 10.73 -5.36 6.15
CA TYR A 123 12.12 -5.29 5.73
C TYR A 123 12.60 -6.68 5.27
N PRO A 124 13.39 -6.82 4.17
CA PRO A 124 13.90 -5.81 3.24
C PRO A 124 13.05 -5.68 1.94
N LEU A 125 11.75 -5.95 2.00
CA LEU A 125 10.85 -6.03 0.82
C LEU A 125 10.19 -4.70 0.44
N THR A 126 10.62 -3.61 1.07
CA THR A 126 10.08 -2.27 0.84
C THR A 126 11.13 -1.45 0.10
N GLY A 127 10.83 -1.05 -1.14
CA GLY A 127 11.70 -0.20 -1.94
C GLY A 127 11.52 1.28 -1.59
N ALA A 128 12.65 1.96 -1.42
CA ALA A 128 12.74 3.41 -1.29
C ALA A 128 12.67 4.08 -2.67
N ILE A 129 12.33 5.36 -2.67
CA ILE A 129 12.40 6.24 -3.84
C ILE A 129 13.32 7.42 -3.54
N GLU A 130 14.09 7.86 -4.53
CA GLU A 130 14.86 9.10 -4.42
C GLU A 130 13.88 10.28 -4.33
N SER A 131 14.11 11.18 -3.38
CA SER A 131 13.19 12.28 -3.09
C SER A 131 13.87 13.39 -2.29
N GLU A 132 13.44 14.62 -2.52
CA GLU A 132 13.85 15.80 -1.75
C GLU A 132 12.84 16.18 -0.65
N ALA A 133 11.73 15.43 -0.55
CA ALA A 133 10.59 15.74 0.30
C ALA A 133 10.83 15.42 1.79
N ASP A 134 11.58 16.31 2.45
CA ASP A 134 11.93 16.24 3.88
C ASP A 134 10.85 16.81 4.83
N THR A 135 9.76 17.35 4.29
CA THR A 135 8.65 17.95 5.02
C THR A 135 7.31 17.55 4.41
N LEU A 136 6.23 17.65 5.19
CA LEU A 136 4.90 17.23 4.73
C LEU A 136 4.42 18.05 3.53
N ASP A 137 4.73 19.35 3.49
CA ASP A 137 4.41 20.22 2.35
C ASP A 137 5.12 19.76 1.07
N LYS A 138 6.41 19.39 1.17
CA LYS A 138 7.14 18.86 0.04
C LYS A 138 6.63 17.48 -0.39
N ILE A 139 6.18 16.64 0.54
CA ILE A 139 5.55 15.34 0.21
C ILE A 139 4.29 15.57 -0.61
N ILE A 140 3.40 16.47 -0.15
CA ILE A 140 2.16 16.80 -0.88
C ILE A 140 2.48 17.34 -2.28
N ALA A 141 3.42 18.28 -2.39
CA ALA A 141 3.83 18.84 -3.68
C ALA A 141 4.41 17.77 -4.63
N GLU A 142 5.24 16.86 -4.11
CA GLU A 142 5.81 15.77 -4.89
C GLU A 142 4.72 14.78 -5.35
N THR A 143 3.82 14.37 -4.45
CA THR A 143 2.71 13.46 -4.76
C THR A 143 1.79 14.04 -5.83
N LEU A 144 1.47 15.35 -5.77
CA LEU A 144 0.67 16.04 -6.80
C LEU A 144 1.33 16.03 -8.18
N SER A 145 2.67 15.98 -8.24
CA SER A 145 3.43 15.93 -9.49
C SER A 145 3.73 14.52 -10.00
N SER A 146 3.47 13.49 -9.18
CA SER A 146 3.82 12.11 -9.50
C SER A 146 2.75 11.45 -10.37
N VAL A 147 3.20 10.68 -11.38
CA VAL A 147 2.35 9.84 -12.24
C VAL A 147 2.48 8.36 -11.92
N GLU A 148 3.30 7.99 -10.93
CA GLU A 148 3.56 6.61 -10.57
C GLU A 148 2.70 6.15 -9.38
N SER A 149 2.23 4.91 -9.46
CA SER A 149 1.47 4.24 -8.38
C SER A 149 2.33 4.15 -7.12
N GLU A 150 1.74 4.39 -5.95
CA GLU A 150 2.47 4.39 -4.68
C GLU A 150 3.12 3.03 -4.33
N ARG A 151 2.55 1.91 -4.79
CA ARG A 151 3.02 0.55 -4.50
C ARG A 151 4.06 0.02 -5.49
N THR A 152 4.50 0.82 -6.46
CA THR A 152 5.44 0.36 -7.51
C THR A 152 6.77 -0.14 -6.94
N SER A 153 7.22 0.40 -5.81
CA SER A 153 8.48 -0.01 -5.16
C SER A 153 8.36 -1.24 -4.25
N ARG A 154 7.20 -1.90 -4.20
CA ARG A 154 7.01 -3.15 -3.45
C ARG A 154 7.54 -4.31 -4.29
N VAL A 155 8.66 -4.88 -3.85
CA VAL A 155 9.36 -5.97 -4.57
C VAL A 155 8.43 -7.15 -4.88
N ILE A 156 7.46 -7.41 -4.00
CA ILE A 156 6.49 -8.52 -4.11
C ILE A 156 5.33 -8.28 -5.08
N ASP A 157 5.07 -7.03 -5.48
CA ASP A 157 3.87 -6.69 -6.26
C ASP A 157 4.07 -6.90 -7.78
N ASN A 158 5.31 -7.19 -8.23
CA ASN A 158 5.66 -7.39 -9.65
C ASN A 158 5.11 -8.68 -10.28
N ASP A 159 4.66 -9.65 -9.48
CA ASP A 159 4.19 -10.95 -9.97
C ASP A 159 2.66 -11.05 -10.09
N GLY A 160 2.12 -10.67 -11.26
CA GLY A 160 0.88 -11.24 -11.80
C GLY A 160 -0.19 -10.22 -12.21
N GLY A 161 -0.51 -10.20 -13.52
CA GLY A 161 -1.60 -9.40 -14.12
C GLY A 161 -3.02 -9.76 -13.66
N GLU A 162 -4.06 -9.25 -14.34
CA GLU A 162 -5.47 -9.25 -13.88
C GLU A 162 -6.05 -10.60 -13.42
N ALA A 163 -5.56 -11.75 -13.93
CA ALA A 163 -5.98 -13.09 -13.47
C ALA A 163 -5.47 -13.46 -12.05
N SER A 164 -4.52 -12.70 -11.51
CA SER A 164 -3.93 -12.83 -10.18
C SER A 164 -4.87 -12.34 -9.07
N MET A 165 -5.82 -11.47 -9.39
CA MET A 165 -6.62 -10.73 -8.41
C MET A 165 -7.60 -11.58 -7.60
N GLU A 166 -8.48 -12.32 -8.27
CA GLU A 166 -9.43 -13.20 -7.58
C GLU A 166 -8.70 -14.31 -6.82
N LYS A 167 -7.59 -14.78 -7.38
CA LYS A 167 -6.71 -15.75 -6.74
C LYS A 167 -6.11 -15.17 -5.45
N ARG A 168 -5.52 -13.97 -5.49
CA ARG A 168 -5.02 -13.24 -4.31
C ARG A 168 -6.11 -12.99 -3.26
N LYS A 169 -7.36 -12.70 -3.68
CA LYS A 169 -8.50 -12.55 -2.75
C LYS A 169 -8.91 -13.85 -2.09
N ARG A 170 -8.90 -14.97 -2.82
CA ARG A 170 -9.14 -16.32 -2.26
C ARG A 170 -8.01 -16.77 -1.33
N GLU A 171 -6.78 -16.42 -1.64
CA GLU A 171 -5.58 -16.72 -0.84
C GLU A 171 -5.42 -15.80 0.39
N GLY A 172 -6.30 -14.80 0.55
CA GLY A 172 -6.31 -13.94 1.73
C GLY A 172 -5.29 -12.80 1.71
N TYR A 173 -4.76 -12.44 0.53
CA TYR A 173 -3.86 -11.30 0.35
C TYR A 173 -4.52 -9.95 0.71
N PHE A 174 -5.85 -9.90 0.66
CA PHE A 174 -6.71 -8.74 0.94
C PHE A 174 -7.75 -9.08 2.00
#